data_AF-A0A445C7B6-F1
#
_entry.id   AF-A0A445C7B6-F1
#
_cell.length_a   1.000
_cell.length_b   1.000
_cell.length_c   1.000
_cell.angle_alpha   90.00
_cell.angle_beta   90.00
_cell.angle_gamma   90.00
#
_symmetry.space_group_name_H-M   'P 1'
#
loop_
_entity.id
_entity.type
_entity.pdbx_description
1 polymer ?
#
loop_
_entity_poly.entity_id
_entity_poly.type
_entity_poly.pdbx_seq_one_letter_code
_entity_poly.pdbx_strand_id
1 'polypeptide(L)' 'MHEYLLPFVEYAGMKKEYTSVQPTFKVPNRNTIKKDIFEMYDLDKLNMTKLTNGNDSRIVVTTNMWTSNHYKKCR' A
#
# COMPACT_ATOMS: atom_id res chain seq x y z
N MET A 1 15.48 -10.58 2.82
CA MET A 1 14.94 -9.23 2.59
C MET A 1 14.21 -8.80 3.84
N HIS A 2 14.53 -7.64 4.41
CA HIS A 2 13.78 -7.14 5.56
C HIS A 2 12.37 -6.75 5.07
N GLU A 3 11.37 -7.58 5.37
CA GLU A 3 9.96 -7.35 5.09
C GLU A 3 9.40 -6.23 6.00
N TYR A 4 9.82 -4.99 5.77
CA TYR A 4 9.28 -3.85 6.52
C TYR A 4 8.68 -2.83 5.58
N LEU A 5 7.35 -2.90 5.44
CA LEU A 5 6.55 -1.75 5.01
C LEU A 5 5.33 -1.57 5.92
N LEU A 6 4.64 -2.65 6.30
CA LEU A 6 3.44 -2.56 7.15
C LEU A 6 3.70 -2.79 8.66
N PRO A 7 4.56 -3.73 9.11
CA PRO A 7 4.81 -3.93 10.54
C PRO A 7 5.50 -2.75 11.24
N PHE A 8 6.04 -1.81 10.46
CA PHE A 8 6.73 -0.62 10.95
C PHE A 8 5.92 0.20 11.94
N VAL A 9 4.62 0.31 11.71
CA VAL A 9 3.71 1.10 12.55
C VAL A 9 3.51 0.51 13.95
N GLU A 10 3.86 -0.76 14.13
CA GLU A 10 3.78 -1.44 15.42
C GLU A 10 5.07 -1.30 16.23
N TYR A 11 6.14 -0.78 15.62
CA TYR A 11 7.42 -0.57 16.28
C TYR A 11 7.31 0.44 17.42
N ALA A 12 7.93 0.13 18.56
CA ALA A 12 7.85 0.94 19.77
C ALA A 12 8.36 2.37 19.56
N GLY A 13 9.42 2.55 18.75
CA GLY A 13 9.91 3.87 18.38
C GLY A 13 8.87 4.68 17.63
N MET A 14 8.20 4.09 16.62
CA MET A 14 7.16 4.78 15.86
C MET A 14 5.98 5.18 16.73
N LYS A 15 5.54 4.29 17.63
CA LYS A 15 4.46 4.62 18.57
C LYS A 15 4.83 5.79 19.47
N LYS A 16 6.06 5.83 19.98
CA LYS A 16 6.54 6.96 20.81
C LYS A 16 6.54 8.27 20.02
N GLU A 17 7.03 8.25 18.80
CA GLU A 17 7.05 9.43 17.92
C GLU A 17 5.62 9.94 17.65
N TYR A 18 4.70 9.08 17.23
CA TYR A 18 3.31 9.49 16.96
C TYR A 18 2.60 10.02 18.19
N THR A 19 2.80 9.41 19.37
CA THR A 19 2.24 9.93 20.63
C THR A 19 2.86 11.27 21.01
N SER A 20 4.13 11.50 20.73
CA SER A 20 4.79 12.79 20.98
C SER A 20 4.28 13.89 20.06
N VAL A 21 4.03 13.59 18.79
CA VAL A 21 3.56 14.56 17.79
C VAL A 21 2.08 14.86 17.96
N GLN A 22 1.26 13.84 18.21
CA GLN A 22 -0.18 13.99 18.43
C GLN A 22 -0.66 13.00 19.51
N PRO A 23 -0.73 13.43 20.78
CA PRO A 23 -1.10 12.56 21.90
C PRO A 23 -2.48 11.92 21.79
N THR A 24 -3.39 12.54 21.03
CA THR A 24 -4.76 12.04 20.83
C THR A 24 -4.88 11.03 19.68
N PHE A 25 -3.84 10.90 18.86
CA PHE A 25 -3.84 10.00 17.71
C PHE A 25 -3.56 8.57 18.16
N LYS A 26 -4.51 7.67 17.88
CA LYS A 26 -4.33 6.23 18.11
C LYS A 26 -3.70 5.61 16.87
N VAL A 27 -2.44 5.20 16.98
CA VAL A 27 -1.73 4.52 15.90
C VAL A 27 -2.49 3.25 15.50
N PRO A 28 -2.99 3.14 14.25
CA PRO A 28 -3.69 1.95 13.80
C PRO A 28 -2.75 0.74 13.75
N ASN A 29 -3.30 -0.45 13.93
CA ASN A 29 -2.50 -1.68 13.81
C ASN A 29 -2.20 -2.00 12.35
N ARG A 30 -1.29 -2.95 12.13
CA ARG A 30 -0.88 -3.37 10.79
C ARG A 30 -2.06 -3.81 9.91
N ASN A 31 -3.05 -4.50 10.48
CA ASN A 31 -4.19 -5.00 9.74
C ASN A 31 -5.15 -3.88 9.33
N THR A 32 -5.32 -2.87 10.17
CA THR A 32 -6.10 -1.66 9.86
C THR A 32 -5.46 -0.93 8.69
N ILE A 33 -4.16 -0.64 8.74
CA ILE A 33 -3.47 0.04 7.63
C ILE A 33 -3.54 -0.79 6.35
N LYS A 34 -3.32 -2.12 6.46
CA LYS A 34 -3.45 -3.02 5.32
C LYS A 34 -4.85 -2.94 4.71
N LYS A 35 -5.89 -2.97 5.53
CA LYS A 35 -7.29 -2.85 5.09
C LYS A 35 -7.53 -1.51 4.39
N ASP A 36 -7.12 -0.41 5.00
CA ASP A 36 -7.30 0.94 4.45
C ASP A 36 -6.62 1.09 3.08
N ILE A 37 -5.41 0.52 2.91
CA ILE A 37 -4.70 0.50 1.62
C ILE A 37 -5.52 -0.25 0.55
N PHE A 38 -6.10 -1.40 0.89
CA PHE A 38 -6.93 -2.15 -0.07
C PHE A 38 -8.22 -1.40 -0.41
N GLU A 39 -8.87 -0.78 0.56
CA GLU A 39 -10.07 0.03 0.32
C GLU A 39 -9.78 1.23 -0.58
N MET A 40 -8.66 1.93 -0.36
CA MET A 40 -8.21 3.01 -1.25
C MET A 40 -7.91 2.50 -2.67
N TYR A 41 -7.21 1.37 -2.78
CA TYR A 41 -6.92 0.77 -4.08
C TYR A 41 -8.18 0.39 -4.86
N ASP A 42 -9.16 -0.23 -4.20
CA ASP A 42 -10.41 -0.65 -4.83
C ASP A 42 -11.23 0.57 -5.29
N LEU A 43 -11.24 1.64 -4.49
CA LEU A 43 -11.86 2.92 -4.87
C LEU A 43 -11.20 3.53 -6.11
N ASP A 44 -9.87 3.63 -6.13
CA ASP A 44 -9.12 4.18 -7.26
C ASP A 44 -9.31 3.32 -8.52
N LYS A 45 -9.30 2.00 -8.37
CA LYS A 45 -9.59 1.07 -9.47
C LYS A 45 -10.99 1.28 -10.04
N LEU A 46 -12.00 1.46 -9.19
CA LEU A 46 -13.36 1.76 -9.62
C LEU A 46 -13.41 3.08 -10.40
N ASN A 47 -12.75 4.12 -9.89
CA ASN A 47 -12.67 5.43 -10.55
C ASN A 47 -11.96 5.34 -11.91
N MET A 48 -10.82 4.66 -11.99
CA MET A 48 -10.10 4.42 -13.24
C MET A 48 -10.93 3.62 -14.25
N THR A 49 -11.71 2.64 -13.79
CA THR A 49 -12.61 1.87 -14.65
C THR A 49 -13.71 2.77 -15.24
N LYS A 50 -14.31 3.65 -14.43
CA LYS A 50 -15.31 4.61 -14.91
C LYS A 50 -14.72 5.58 -15.95
N LEU A 51 -13.53 6.12 -15.69
CA LEU A 51 -12.83 7.01 -16.62
C LEU A 51 -12.50 6.30 -17.94
N THR A 52 -12.05 5.04 -17.86
CA THR A 52 -11.70 4.24 -19.04
C THR A 52 -12.94 3.89 -19.86
N ASN A 53 -14.05 3.52 -19.22
CA ASN A 53 -15.29 3.14 -19.90
C ASN A 53 -16.00 4.33 -20.57
N GLY A 54 -15.87 5.53 -20.00
CA GLY A 54 -16.43 6.75 -20.59
C GLY A 54 -15.50 7.43 -21.60
N ASN A 55 -14.33 6.86 -21.87
CA ASN A 55 -13.35 7.44 -22.76
C ASN A 55 -13.46 6.86 -24.18
N ASP A 56 -13.87 7.69 -25.13
CA ASP A 56 -13.94 7.32 -26.55
C ASP A 56 -12.59 7.46 -27.28
N SER A 57 -11.54 7.91 -26.59
CA SER A 57 -10.20 8.07 -27.16
C SER A 57 -9.40 6.75 -27.19
N ARG A 58 -8.28 6.75 -27.93
CA ARG A 58 -7.33 5.64 -27.91
C ARG A 58 -6.63 5.55 -26.55
N ILE A 59 -6.51 4.33 -26.02
CA ILE A 59 -5.77 4.01 -24.79
C ILE A 59 -4.57 3.16 -25.20
N VAL A 60 -3.38 3.53 -24.72
CA VAL A 60 -2.14 2.75 -24.92
C VAL A 60 -1.73 2.13 -23.59
N VAL A 61 -1.57 0.81 -23.58
CA VAL A 61 -1.13 0.06 -22.40
C VAL A 61 0.35 -0.25 -22.55
N THR A 62 1.17 0.17 -21.58
CA THR A 62 2.60 -0.17 -21.53
C THR A 62 2.83 -1.15 -20.38
N THR A 63 3.24 -2.36 -20.73
CA THR A 63 3.61 -3.38 -19.76
C THR A 63 5.12 -3.38 -19.57
N ASN A 64 5.59 -2.99 -18.38
CA ASN A 64 7.00 -3.13 -18.01
C ASN A 64 7.23 -4.52 -17.39
N MET A 65 8.26 -5.23 -17.84
CA MET A 65 8.63 -6.56 -17.35
C MET A 65 10.10 -6.56 -16.93
N TRP A 66 10.39 -7.17 -15.78
CA TRP A 66 11.76 -7.38 -15.32
C TRP A 66 11.91 -8.77 -14.70
N THR A 67 13.10 -9.34 -14.80
CA THR A 67 13.48 -10.56 -14.10
C THR A 67 14.25 -10.18 -12.83
N SER A 68 13.96 -10.85 -11.73
CA SER A 68 14.67 -10.68 -10.46
C SER A 68 15.37 -11.99 -10.09
N ASN A 69 16.67 -11.91 -9.77
CA ASN A 69 17.49 -13.08 -9.40
C ASN A 69 17.46 -13.39 -7.89
N HIS A 70 16.35 -13.10 -7.20
CA HIS A 70 16.26 -13.39 -5.77
C HIS A 70 16.14 -14.90 -5.52
N TYR A 71 17.16 -15.48 -4.87
CA TYR A 71 17.10 -16.85 -4.35
C TYR A 71 16.02 -16.93 -3.26
N LYS A 72 14.91 -17.62 -3.54
CA LYS A 72 13.96 -17.99 -2.48
C LYS A 72 14.56 -19.16 -1.71
N LYS A 73 14.89 -18.94 -0.44
CA LYS A 73 15.16 -20.04 0.50
C LYS A 73 13.80 -20.70 0.76
N CYS A 74 13.56 -21.88 0.19
CA CYS A 74 12.40 -22.70 0.58
C CYS A 74 12.55 -23.00 2.08
N ARG A 75 11.54 -22.64 2.87
CA ARG A 75 11.41 -22.99 4.28
C ARG A 75 10.31 -24.03 4.41
#